data_AF-A0A3S5F2B7-F1
#
_entry.id   AF-A0A3S5F2B7-F1
#
_cell.length_a   1.000
_cell.length_b   1.000
_cell.length_c   1.000
_cell.angle_alpha   90.00
_cell.angle_beta   90.00
_cell.angle_gamma   90.00
#
_symmetry.space_group_name_H-M   'P 1'
#
loop_
_entity.id
_entity.type
_entity.pdbx_description
1 polymer ?
#
loop_
_entity_poly.entity_id
_entity_poly.type
_entity_poly.pdbx_seq_one_letter_code
_entity_poly.pdbx_strand_id
1 'polypeptide(L)'
;MTEEEWLDGLRHLSHDKIVQAHFGLQEKIKKHYKLRAQGNNLKKAIGLCEQQIALAPLAMEALRATHKADCDEYRAVVGRDIPNNEFYPPSHHGYRQYAVILKRAKNFEKLAEIEAKKKSEGWAD
;
A
#
# COMPACT_ATOMS: atom_id res chain seq x y z
N MET A 1 16.19 1.63 -14.07
CA MET A 1 15.04 0.85 -13.59
C MET A 1 13.93 1.82 -13.25
N THR A 2 12.88 1.84 -14.06
CA THR A 2 11.65 2.62 -13.81
C THR A 2 10.77 1.92 -12.77
N GLU A 3 9.73 2.60 -12.27
CA GLU A 3 8.72 1.98 -11.39
C GLU A 3 8.08 0.77 -12.08
N GLU A 4 7.70 0.88 -13.36
CA GLU A 4 7.08 -0.21 -14.11
C GLU A 4 8.03 -1.40 -14.33
N GLU A 5 9.30 -1.16 -14.68
CA GLU A 5 10.30 -2.23 -14.83
C GLU A 5 10.52 -3.00 -13.51
N TRP A 6 10.45 -2.29 -12.38
CA TRP A 6 10.54 -2.92 -11.08
C TRP A 6 9.28 -3.72 -10.74
N LEU A 7 8.08 -3.18 -11.01
CA LEU A 7 6.81 -3.85 -10.79
C LEU A 7 6.67 -5.11 -11.64
N ASP A 8 7.09 -5.07 -12.91
CA ASP A 8 7.10 -6.23 -13.80
C ASP A 8 7.91 -7.38 -13.20
N GLY A 9 9.07 -7.06 -12.61
CA GLY A 9 9.89 -7.99 -11.86
C GLY A 9 9.21 -8.60 -10.63
N LEU A 10 8.08 -8.07 -10.15
CA LEU A 10 7.31 -8.58 -9.00
C LEU A 10 6.00 -9.27 -9.41
N ARG A 11 5.53 -9.14 -10.65
CA ARG A 11 4.25 -9.71 -11.12
C ARG A 11 4.20 -11.24 -11.05
N HIS A 12 5.36 -11.90 -11.00
CA HIS A 12 5.45 -13.36 -10.84
C HIS A 12 5.13 -13.84 -9.41
N LEU A 13 5.07 -12.93 -8.43
CA LEU A 13 4.76 -13.27 -7.04
C LEU A 13 3.26 -13.55 -6.87
N SER A 14 2.92 -14.44 -5.94
CA SER A 14 1.51 -14.66 -5.59
C SER A 14 0.90 -13.42 -4.92
N HIS A 15 -0.41 -13.26 -5.03
CA HIS A 15 -1.14 -12.18 -4.38
C HIS A 15 -0.87 -12.11 -2.86
N ASP A 16 -0.82 -13.25 -2.18
CA ASP A 16 -0.46 -13.33 -0.75
C ASP A 16 0.93 -12.72 -0.48
N LYS A 17 1.92 -13.00 -1.32
CA LYS A 17 3.27 -12.43 -1.16
C LYS A 17 3.31 -10.92 -1.40
N ILE A 18 2.54 -10.44 -2.36
CA ILE A 18 2.40 -9.00 -2.62
C ILE A 18 1.75 -8.30 -1.43
N VAL A 19 0.66 -8.86 -0.90
CA VAL A 19 -0.04 -8.35 0.29
C VAL A 19 0.86 -8.36 1.53
N GLN A 20 1.59 -9.45 1.77
CA GLN A 20 2.58 -9.55 2.86
C GLN A 20 3.68 -8.51 2.73
N ALA A 21 4.22 -8.30 1.52
CA ALA A 21 5.24 -7.29 1.27
C ALA A 21 4.71 -5.88 1.55
N HIS A 22 3.49 -5.57 1.08
CA HIS A 22 2.83 -4.29 1.31
C HIS A 22 2.66 -3.98 2.81
N PHE A 23 2.09 -4.91 3.59
CA PHE A 23 1.92 -4.70 5.03
C PHE A 23 3.24 -4.77 5.81
N GLY A 24 4.22 -5.55 5.32
CA GLY A 24 5.58 -5.56 5.88
C GLY A 24 6.28 -4.21 5.75
N LEU A 25 6.10 -3.50 4.62
CA LEU A 25 6.57 -2.13 4.44
C LEU A 25 5.89 -1.17 5.42
N GLN A 26 4.57 -1.28 5.60
CA GLN A 26 3.83 -0.49 6.58
C GLN A 26 4.43 -0.58 7.99
N GLU A 27 4.70 -1.79 8.49
CA GLU A 27 5.25 -1.96 9.84
C GLU A 27 6.68 -1.40 9.96
N LYS A 28 7.48 -1.49 8.91
CA LYS A 28 8.81 -0.84 8.86
C LYS A 28 8.70 0.69 8.88
N ILE A 29 7.74 1.28 8.16
CA ILE A 29 7.48 2.72 8.18
C ILE A 29 7.15 3.17 9.59
N LYS A 30 6.21 2.51 10.26
CA LYS A 30 5.81 2.82 11.65
C LYS A 30 7.03 2.79 12.59
N LYS A 31 7.85 1.73 12.50
CA LYS A 31 9.07 1.58 13.31
C LYS A 31 10.05 2.73 13.11
N HIS A 32 10.40 3.03 11.86
CA HIS A 32 11.39 4.08 11.56
C HIS A 32 10.84 5.49 11.84
N TYR A 33 9.58 5.77 11.52
CA TYR A 33 8.99 7.09 11.77
C TYR A 33 8.82 7.39 13.27
N LYS A 34 8.58 6.37 14.11
CA LYS A 34 8.63 6.51 15.57
C LYS A 34 9.98 7.04 16.04
N LEU A 35 11.08 6.61 15.42
CA LEU A 35 12.46 6.99 15.72
C LEU A 35 12.99 8.15 14.86
N ARG A 36 12.11 8.88 14.15
CA ARG A 36 12.50 9.88 13.13
C ARG A 36 13.50 10.96 13.58
N ALA A 37 13.55 11.27 14.87
CA ALA A 37 14.48 12.26 15.43
C ALA A 37 15.91 11.72 15.64
N GLN A 38 16.12 10.42 15.45
CA GLN A 38 17.38 9.73 15.72
C GLN A 38 18.03 9.27 14.42
N GLY A 39 19.27 9.70 14.17
CA GLY A 39 20.07 9.25 13.03
C GLY A 39 19.33 9.37 11.69
N ASN A 40 19.41 8.32 10.87
CA ASN A 40 18.82 8.29 9.52
C ASN A 40 17.37 7.75 9.46
N ASN A 41 16.69 7.61 10.59
CA ASN A 41 15.39 6.96 10.65
C ASN A 41 14.31 7.71 9.84
N LEU A 42 14.33 9.05 9.80
CA LEU A 42 13.39 9.80 8.97
C LEU A 42 13.61 9.51 7.48
N LYS A 43 14.86 9.53 7.01
CA LYS A 43 15.21 9.22 5.61
C LYS A 43 14.79 7.79 5.24
N LYS A 44 14.99 6.83 6.14
CA LYS A 44 14.51 5.45 5.97
C LYS A 44 12.99 5.38 5.89
N ALA A 45 12.28 6.07 6.77
CA ALA A 45 10.81 6.12 6.73
C ALA A 45 10.30 6.70 5.41
N ILE A 46 10.94 7.74 4.87
CA ILE A 46 10.62 8.30 3.54
C ILE A 46 10.80 7.25 2.45
N GLY A 47 11.98 6.63 2.35
CA GLY A 47 12.23 5.61 1.32
C GLY A 47 11.30 4.40 1.41
N LEU A 48 10.90 4.01 2.63
CA LEU A 48 9.91 2.95 2.83
C LEU A 48 8.50 3.38 2.42
N CYS A 49 8.12 4.64 2.64
CA CYS A 49 6.85 5.16 2.13
C CYS A 49 6.83 5.14 0.60
N GLU A 50 7.92 5.57 -0.03
CA GLU A 50 8.07 5.56 -1.50
C GLU A 50 7.99 4.13 -2.05
N GLN A 51 8.65 3.16 -1.43
CA GLN A 51 8.55 1.75 -1.80
C GLN A 51 7.12 1.19 -1.65
N GLN A 52 6.42 1.53 -0.56
CA GLN A 52 5.05 1.07 -0.37
C GLN A 52 4.09 1.69 -1.40
N ILE A 53 4.28 2.96 -1.73
CA ILE A 53 3.52 3.68 -2.76
C ILE A 53 3.81 3.12 -4.15
N ALA A 54 5.07 2.83 -4.47
CA ALA A 54 5.41 2.21 -5.75
C ALA A 54 4.73 0.84 -5.91
N LEU A 55 4.65 0.03 -4.83
CA LEU A 55 3.99 -1.28 -4.83
C LEU A 55 2.46 -1.19 -4.88
N ALA A 56 1.88 -0.01 -4.69
CA ALA A 56 0.45 0.17 -4.46
C ALA A 56 -0.46 -0.35 -5.60
N PRO A 57 -0.14 -0.22 -6.90
CA PRO A 57 -0.95 -0.82 -7.97
C PRO A 57 -1.08 -2.34 -7.83
N LEU A 58 0.04 -3.04 -7.62
CA LEU A 58 0.05 -4.50 -7.45
C LEU A 58 -0.65 -4.92 -6.15
N ALA A 59 -0.47 -4.14 -5.07
CA ALA A 59 -1.13 -4.42 -3.81
C ALA A 59 -2.65 -4.30 -3.90
N MET A 60 -3.17 -3.31 -4.62
CA MET A 60 -4.62 -3.15 -4.83
C MET A 60 -5.21 -4.33 -5.61
N GLU A 61 -4.53 -4.76 -6.68
CA GLU A 61 -4.92 -5.94 -7.46
C GLU A 61 -4.93 -7.20 -6.60
N ALA A 62 -3.84 -7.42 -5.85
CA ALA A 62 -3.70 -8.57 -4.96
C ALA A 62 -4.77 -8.58 -3.85
N LEU A 63 -5.08 -7.44 -3.24
CA LEU A 63 -6.13 -7.32 -2.22
C LEU A 63 -7.52 -7.68 -2.77
N ARG A 64 -7.86 -7.20 -3.97
CA ARG A 64 -9.13 -7.54 -4.63
C ARG A 64 -9.22 -9.04 -4.92
N ALA A 65 -8.13 -9.62 -5.40
CA ALA A 65 -8.07 -11.03 -5.72
C ALA A 65 -8.15 -11.92 -4.46
N THR A 66 -7.48 -11.54 -3.38
CA THR A 66 -7.58 -12.22 -2.07
C THR A 66 -9.02 -12.15 -1.55
N HIS A 67 -9.64 -10.96 -1.54
CA HIS A 67 -11.05 -10.82 -1.13
C HIS A 67 -12.00 -11.71 -1.95
N LYS A 68 -11.79 -11.77 -3.27
CA LYS A 68 -12.58 -12.66 -4.14
C LYS A 68 -12.38 -14.13 -3.78
N ALA A 69 -11.14 -14.57 -3.56
CA ALA A 69 -10.83 -15.94 -3.18
C ALA A 69 -11.49 -16.31 -1.85
N ASP A 70 -11.43 -15.42 -0.85
CA ASP A 70 -12.07 -15.62 0.45
C ASP A 70 -13.60 -15.74 0.32
N CYS A 71 -14.22 -14.93 -0.55
CA CYS A 71 -15.64 -15.04 -0.84
C CYS A 71 -16.01 -16.37 -1.53
N ASP A 72 -15.19 -16.82 -2.49
CA ASP A 72 -15.41 -18.07 -3.22
C ASP A 72 -15.24 -19.28 -2.29
N GLU A 73 -14.23 -19.27 -1.40
CA GLU A 73 -14.04 -20.29 -0.36
C GLU A 73 -15.22 -20.34 0.60
N TYR A 74 -15.67 -19.19 1.11
CA TYR A 74 -16.84 -19.13 1.99
C TYR A 74 -18.07 -19.73 1.32
N ARG A 75 -18.34 -19.38 0.06
CA ARG A 75 -19.47 -19.93 -0.70
C ARG A 75 -19.36 -21.44 -0.84
N ALA A 76 -18.17 -21.97 -1.11
CA ALA A 76 -17.95 -23.40 -1.25
C ALA A 76 -18.20 -24.16 0.06
N VAL A 77 -17.83 -23.59 1.21
CA VAL A 77 -17.97 -24.22 2.53
C VAL A 77 -19.39 -24.07 3.10
N VAL A 78 -20.00 -22.89 2.96
CA VAL A 78 -21.26 -22.53 3.63
C VAL A 78 -22.48 -22.68 2.69
N GLY A 79 -22.27 -22.75 1.37
CA GLY A 79 -23.34 -22.90 0.38
C GLY A 79 -24.12 -21.62 0.07
N ARG A 80 -23.63 -20.45 0.49
CA ARG A 80 -24.22 -19.13 0.22
C ARG A 80 -23.18 -18.02 0.22
N ASP A 81 -23.58 -16.85 -0.25
CA ASP A 81 -22.71 -15.67 -0.31
C ASP A 81 -22.50 -15.05 1.08
N ILE A 82 -21.33 -14.44 1.28
CA ILE A 82 -21.10 -13.57 2.44
C ILE A 82 -22.05 -12.35 2.29
N PRO A 83 -22.88 -12.04 3.30
CA PRO A 83 -23.67 -10.82 3.27
C PRO A 83 -22.78 -9.57 3.23
N ASN A 84 -23.13 -8.58 2.41
CA ASN A 84 -22.38 -7.31 2.26
C ASN A 84 -20.90 -7.51 1.87
N ASN A 85 -20.62 -8.41 0.93
CA ASN A 85 -19.27 -8.79 0.51
C ASN A 85 -18.61 -7.83 -0.52
N GLU A 86 -18.99 -6.55 -0.51
CA GLU A 86 -18.36 -5.56 -1.37
C GLU A 86 -16.90 -5.33 -0.92
N PHE A 87 -15.98 -5.23 -1.88
CA PHE A 87 -14.59 -4.91 -1.58
C PHE A 87 -14.44 -3.42 -1.27
N TYR A 88 -13.94 -3.11 -0.08
CA TYR A 88 -13.59 -1.75 0.32
C TYR A 88 -12.07 -1.58 0.36
N PRO A 89 -11.49 -0.68 -0.44
CA PRO A 89 -10.06 -0.36 -0.37
C PRO A 89 -9.66 0.08 1.05
N PRO A 90 -8.61 -0.50 1.65
CA PRO A 90 -8.17 -0.07 2.95
C PRO A 90 -7.44 1.27 2.87
N SER A 91 -7.25 1.92 4.03
CA SER A 91 -6.37 3.11 4.11
C SER A 91 -4.92 2.72 3.82
N HIS A 92 -4.20 3.53 3.04
CA HIS A 92 -2.81 3.25 2.70
C HIS A 92 -1.81 4.01 3.59
N HIS A 93 -1.10 3.30 4.48
CA HIS A 93 -0.20 3.94 5.44
C HIS A 93 0.94 4.75 4.80
N GLY A 94 1.59 4.25 3.74
CA GLY A 94 2.66 4.94 3.02
C GLY A 94 2.24 6.32 2.51
N TYR A 95 1.14 6.40 1.74
CA TYR A 95 0.55 7.68 1.34
C TYR A 95 0.27 8.61 2.52
N ARG A 96 -0.44 8.13 3.55
CA ARG A 96 -0.80 8.96 4.71
C ARG A 96 0.44 9.50 5.43
N GLN A 97 1.41 8.64 5.71
CA GLN A 97 2.61 9.01 6.45
C GLN A 97 3.52 9.92 5.61
N TYR A 98 3.64 9.66 4.30
CA TYR A 98 4.44 10.51 3.43
C TYR A 98 3.82 11.89 3.27
N ALA A 99 2.50 11.98 3.12
CA ALA A 99 1.78 13.25 3.08
C ALA A 99 2.07 14.11 4.34
N VAL A 100 2.07 13.49 5.53
CA VAL A 100 2.44 14.18 6.78
C VAL A 100 3.88 14.69 6.74
N ILE A 101 4.82 13.89 6.22
CA ILE A 101 6.23 14.27 6.10
C ILE A 101 6.40 15.45 5.13
N LEU A 102 5.77 15.37 3.95
CA LEU A 102 5.83 16.40 2.91
C LEU A 102 5.22 17.72 3.37
N LYS A 103 4.07 17.68 4.07
CA LYS A 103 3.44 18.86 4.69
C LYS A 103 4.40 19.55 5.67
N ARG A 104 5.10 18.79 6.52
CA ARG A 104 6.10 19.35 7.45
C ARG A 104 7.32 19.92 6.74
N ALA A 105 7.74 19.29 5.65
CA ALA A 105 8.84 19.77 4.80
C ALA A 105 8.41 20.91 3.86
N LYS A 106 7.13 21.31 3.86
CA LYS A 106 6.53 22.28 2.94
C LYS A 106 6.73 21.92 1.46
N ASN A 107 6.88 20.63 1.15
CA ASN A 107 6.99 20.14 -0.22
C ASN A 107 5.58 19.84 -0.77
N PHE A 108 4.87 20.91 -1.13
CA PHE A 108 3.48 20.82 -1.58
C PHE A 108 3.34 20.27 -3.00
N GLU A 109 4.35 20.44 -3.85
CA GLU A 109 4.39 19.88 -5.20
C GLU A 109 4.37 18.35 -5.15
N LYS A 110 5.30 17.75 -4.41
CA LYS A 110 5.34 16.28 -4.25
C LYS A 110 4.11 15.75 -3.52
N LEU A 111 3.55 16.53 -2.58
CA LEU A 111 2.31 16.17 -1.89
C LEU A 111 1.15 16.02 -2.89
N ALA A 112 0.98 17.01 -3.77
CA ALA A 112 -0.07 16.98 -4.79
C ALA A 112 0.12 15.80 -5.75
N GLU A 113 1.36 15.51 -6.15
CA GLU A 113 1.70 14.35 -6.98
C GLU A 113 1.25 13.03 -6.34
N ILE A 114 1.61 12.79 -5.08
CA ILE A 114 1.24 11.53 -4.41
C ILE A 114 -0.25 11.45 -4.10
N GLU A 115 -0.92 12.56 -3.80
CA GLU A 115 -2.38 12.59 -3.58
C GLU A 115 -3.14 12.28 -4.88
N ALA A 116 -2.67 12.80 -6.01
CA ALA A 116 -3.21 12.48 -7.33
C ALA A 116 -3.05 10.98 -7.66
N LYS A 117 -1.85 10.40 -7.44
CA LYS A 117 -1.59 8.97 -7.65
C LYS A 117 -2.48 8.10 -6.75
N LYS A 118 -2.58 8.43 -5.45
CA LYS A 118 -3.45 7.71 -4.50
C LYS A 118 -4.90 7.65 -5.00
N LYS A 119 -5.40 8.78 -5.49
CA LYS A 119 -6.76 8.90 -6.02
C LYS A 119 -6.94 8.10 -7.32
N SER A 120 -6.00 8.17 -8.27
CA SER A 120 -6.08 7.42 -9.52
C SER A 120 -6.04 5.90 -9.31
N GLU A 121 -5.37 5.44 -8.25
CA GLU A 121 -5.30 4.02 -7.90
C GLU A 121 -6.48 3.53 -7.04
N GLY A 122 -7.34 4.44 -6.58
CA GLY A 122 -8.57 4.10 -5.83
C GLY A 122 -8.34 3.70 -4.38
N TRP A 123 -7.25 4.15 -3.75
CA TRP A 123 -7.04 3.95 -2.31
C TRP A 123 -7.93 4.88 -1.47
N ALA A 124 -8.37 4.40 -0.32
CA ALA A 124 -9.15 5.19 0.63
C ALA A 124 -8.33 6.32 1.29
N ASP A 125 -9.04 7.33 1.81
CA ASP A 125 -8.47 8.47 2.53
C ASP A 125 -7.93 8.16 3.92
#